data_AF-A0A1I7ZMQ4-F1
#
_entry.id   AF-A0A1I7ZMQ4-F1
#
_cell.length_a   1.000
_cell.length_b   1.000
_cell.length_c   1.000
_cell.angle_alpha   90.00
_cell.angle_beta   90.00
_cell.angle_gamma   90.00
#
_symmetry.space_group_name_H-M   'P 1'
#
loop_
_entity.id
_entity.type
_entity.pdbx_description
1 polymer ?
#
loop_
_entity_poly.entity_id
_entity_poly.type
_entity_poly.pdbx_seq_one_letter_code
_entity_poly.pdbx_strand_id
1 'polypeptide(L)'
;MISPPPAPSPSPKCCHYIPLVICLKVLSAFLAIAYALLSIGTSYLALTEAYYALASVLFLVHSIFTIMYFCGLKDRNEWIMIPALVVEILLRIVAGFIVMALWFAYVLFLFDIIQFESPLDSASPSQFLLCVSLLSTLLYALLIRLLFPFYDGYRHTKKLNDYDRMHNSITMQTSYTSRPTSV
;
A
#
# COMPACT_ATOMS: atom_id res chain seq x y z
N MET A 1 -46.09 -16.36 16.97
CA MET A 1 -44.83 -17.13 16.82
C MET A 1 -43.95 -16.37 15.84
N ILE A 2 -42.91 -15.71 16.32
CA ILE A 2 -41.95 -14.99 15.46
C ILE A 2 -40.90 -16.02 15.07
N SER A 3 -40.86 -16.40 13.79
CA SER A 3 -39.85 -17.29 13.26
C SER A 3 -38.46 -16.63 13.40
N PRO A 4 -37.43 -17.37 13.86
CA PRO A 4 -36.09 -16.84 13.93
C PRO A 4 -35.62 -16.38 12.53
N PRO A 5 -34.83 -15.30 12.43
CA PRO A 5 -34.30 -14.86 11.15
C PRO A 5 -33.47 -15.99 10.53
N PRO A 6 -33.56 -16.21 9.22
CA PRO A 6 -32.80 -17.25 8.55
C PRO A 6 -31.31 -17.03 8.77
N ALA A 7 -30.60 -18.09 9.15
CA ALA A 7 -29.15 -18.08 9.27
C ALA A 7 -28.55 -17.62 7.93
N PRO A 8 -27.55 -16.72 7.94
CA PRO A 8 -26.95 -16.21 6.71
C PRO A 8 -26.39 -17.38 5.91
N SER A 9 -26.97 -17.62 4.73
CA SER A 9 -26.41 -18.57 3.78
C SER A 9 -24.97 -18.15 3.48
N PRO A 10 -23.96 -19.03 3.63
CA PRO A 10 -22.59 -18.67 3.32
C PRO A 10 -22.54 -18.25 1.85
N SER A 11 -22.33 -16.95 1.60
CA SER A 11 -22.23 -16.48 0.23
C SER A 11 -21.03 -17.20 -0.41
N PRO A 12 -21.15 -17.72 -1.65
CA PRO A 12 -20.10 -18.48 -2.33
C PRO A 12 -18.80 -17.68 -2.54
N LYS A 13 -18.80 -16.38 -2.20
CA LYS A 13 -17.63 -15.51 -2.27
C LYS A 13 -16.64 -15.73 -1.12
N CYS A 14 -17.03 -16.34 0.01
CA CYS A 14 -16.13 -16.55 1.16
C CYS A 14 -14.87 -17.38 0.84
N CYS A 15 -14.97 -18.34 -0.09
CA CYS A 15 -13.84 -19.21 -0.44
C CYS A 15 -12.76 -18.52 -1.30
N HIS A 16 -13.08 -17.41 -1.98
CA HIS A 16 -12.13 -16.71 -2.85
C HIS A 16 -11.26 -15.68 -2.09
N TYR A 17 -11.62 -15.29 -0.88
CA TYR A 17 -10.94 -14.23 -0.12
C TYR A 17 -9.83 -14.74 0.83
N ILE A 18 -9.88 -16.00 1.25
CA ILE A 18 -8.78 -16.63 2.01
C ILE A 18 -7.44 -16.55 1.26
N PRO A 19 -7.36 -16.89 -0.05
CA PRO A 19 -6.10 -16.75 -0.79
C PRO A 19 -5.68 -15.28 -0.96
N LEU A 20 -6.62 -14.33 -1.04
CA LEU A 20 -6.31 -12.90 -1.14
C LEU A 20 -5.59 -12.39 0.12
N VAL A 21 -6.09 -12.70 1.31
CA VAL A 21 -5.49 -12.24 2.57
C VAL A 21 -4.11 -12.86 2.78
N ILE A 22 -3.93 -14.13 2.42
CA ILE A 22 -2.61 -14.79 2.48
C ILE A 22 -1.65 -14.14 1.49
N CYS A 23 -2.08 -13.91 0.25
CA CYS A 23 -1.29 -13.23 -0.77
C CYS A 23 -0.87 -11.82 -0.30
N LEU A 24 -1.79 -11.06 0.29
CA LEU A 24 -1.51 -9.72 0.82
C LEU A 24 -0.51 -9.73 1.97
N LYS A 25 -0.56 -10.73 2.86
CA LYS A 25 0.42 -10.90 3.93
C LYS A 25 1.82 -11.15 3.38
N VAL A 26 1.94 -12.04 2.39
CA VAL A 26 3.22 -12.33 1.72
C VAL A 26 3.73 -11.09 0.97
N LEU A 27 2.86 -10.43 0.22
CA LEU A 27 3.19 -9.25 -0.57
C LEU A 27 3.63 -8.08 0.31
N SER A 28 2.91 -7.83 1.42
CA SER A 28 3.28 -6.77 2.37
C SER A 28 4.58 -7.07 3.10
N ALA A 29 4.83 -8.33 3.49
CA ALA A 29 6.12 -8.72 4.06
C ALA A 29 7.27 -8.51 3.05
N PHE A 30 7.08 -8.93 1.80
CA PHE A 30 8.05 -8.72 0.73
C PHE A 30 8.35 -7.22 0.50
N LEU A 31 7.31 -6.38 0.40
CA LEU A 31 7.46 -4.93 0.23
C LEU A 31 8.17 -4.28 1.42
N ALA A 32 7.83 -4.67 2.66
CA ALA A 32 8.49 -4.15 3.84
C ALA A 32 9.99 -4.44 3.83
N ILE A 33 10.38 -5.66 3.46
CA ILE A 33 11.79 -6.06 3.30
C ILE A 33 12.44 -5.27 2.17
N ALA A 34 11.79 -5.15 1.02
CA ALA A 34 12.31 -4.39 -0.12
C ALA A 34 12.59 -2.92 0.25
N TYR A 35 11.66 -2.26 0.94
CA TYR A 35 11.86 -0.89 1.42
C TYR A 35 12.96 -0.78 2.47
N ALA A 36 13.10 -1.76 3.37
CA ALA A 36 14.19 -1.77 4.34
C ALA A 36 15.56 -1.90 3.63
N LEU A 37 15.67 -2.78 2.64
CA LEU A 37 16.89 -2.93 1.84
C LEU A 37 17.21 -1.67 1.04
N LEU A 38 16.20 -1.03 0.44
CA LEU A 38 16.35 0.25 -0.25
C LEU A 38 16.80 1.37 0.70
N SER A 39 16.26 1.41 1.92
CA SER A 39 16.69 2.34 2.96
C SER A 39 18.16 2.13 3.32
N ILE A 40 18.61 0.89 3.51
CA ILE A 40 20.04 0.59 3.77
C ILE A 40 20.91 1.02 2.60
N GLY A 41 20.53 0.70 1.37
CA GLY A 41 21.29 1.07 0.17
C GLY A 41 21.41 2.58 0.00
N THR A 42 20.31 3.30 0.19
CA THR A 42 20.31 4.78 0.13
C THR A 42 21.02 5.42 1.31
N SER A 43 21.01 4.83 2.51
CA SER A 43 21.84 5.27 3.63
C SER A 43 23.32 5.18 3.31
N TYR A 44 23.74 4.13 2.61
CA TYR A 44 25.13 4.00 2.17
C TYR A 44 25.49 5.10 1.17
N LEU A 45 24.61 5.39 0.20
CA LEU A 45 24.78 6.50 -0.73
C LEU A 45 24.70 7.89 -0.05
N ALA A 46 24.02 8.00 1.09
CA ALA A 46 23.95 9.23 1.86
C ALA A 46 25.31 9.64 2.46
N LEU A 47 26.27 8.72 2.52
CA LEU A 47 27.65 9.02 2.90
C LEU A 47 28.38 9.86 1.85
N THR A 48 27.95 9.78 0.58
CA THR A 48 28.53 10.58 -0.51
C THR A 48 27.74 11.86 -0.74
N GLU A 49 26.41 11.77 -0.74
CA GLU A 49 25.54 12.89 -1.09
C GLU A 49 24.33 13.03 -0.15
N ALA A 50 24.14 14.21 0.42
CA ALA A 50 23.14 14.45 1.46
C ALA A 50 21.68 14.21 1.02
N TYR A 51 21.37 14.34 -0.28
CA TYR A 51 20.00 14.12 -0.77
C TYR A 51 19.55 12.66 -0.66
N TYR A 52 20.47 11.70 -0.65
CA TYR A 52 20.12 10.29 -0.40
C TYR A 52 19.71 10.01 1.05
N ALA A 53 20.08 10.88 2.00
CA ALA A 53 19.63 10.75 3.39
C ALA A 53 18.10 10.87 3.48
N LEU A 54 17.51 11.81 2.75
CA LEU A 54 16.06 11.98 2.69
C LEU A 54 15.38 10.75 2.08
N ALA A 55 15.93 10.23 0.98
CA ALA A 55 15.42 9.01 0.33
C ALA A 55 15.46 7.81 1.29
N SER A 56 16.53 7.67 2.07
CA SER A 56 16.65 6.61 3.07
C SER A 56 15.58 6.68 4.15
N VAL A 57 15.34 7.87 4.72
CA VAL A 57 14.30 8.07 5.73
C VAL A 57 12.92 7.77 5.15
N LEU A 58 12.65 8.20 3.91
CA LEU A 58 11.39 7.90 3.24
C LEU A 58 11.16 6.39 3.07
N PHE A 59 12.18 5.64 2.61
CA PHE A 59 12.07 4.18 2.49
C PHE A 59 11.90 3.49 3.85
N LEU A 60 12.59 3.97 4.90
CA LEU A 60 12.43 3.44 6.25
C LEU A 60 11.00 3.64 6.76
N VAL A 61 10.46 4.86 6.61
CA VAL A 61 9.08 5.18 6.98
C VAL A 61 8.10 4.28 6.23
N HIS A 62 8.30 4.06 4.92
CA HIS A 62 7.45 3.15 4.16
C HIS A 62 7.54 1.69 4.60
N SER A 63 8.73 1.22 4.98
CA SER A 63 8.89 -0.10 5.58
C SER A 63 8.06 -0.23 6.86
N ILE A 64 8.14 0.74 7.76
CA ILE A 64 7.38 0.75 9.03
C ILE A 64 5.87 0.73 8.77
N PHE A 65 5.36 1.60 7.89
CA PHE A 65 3.93 1.63 7.58
C PHE A 65 3.47 0.36 6.86
N THR A 66 4.30 -0.26 6.02
CA THR A 66 3.98 -1.55 5.40
C THR A 66 3.88 -2.67 6.44
N ILE A 67 4.75 -2.66 7.45
CA ILE A 67 4.68 -3.57 8.61
C ILE A 67 3.40 -3.31 9.41
N MET A 68 3.05 -2.04 9.65
CA MET A 68 1.79 -1.69 10.30
C MET A 68 0.58 -2.22 9.53
N TYR A 69 0.59 -2.12 8.19
CA TYR A 69 -0.45 -2.69 7.35
C TYR A 69 -0.54 -4.22 7.51
N PHE A 70 0.61 -4.92 7.53
CA PHE A 70 0.65 -6.35 7.80
C PHE A 70 0.07 -6.71 9.18
N CYS A 71 0.44 -5.98 10.23
CA CYS A 71 -0.13 -6.18 11.57
C CYS A 71 -1.64 -5.92 11.59
N GLY A 72 -2.10 -4.86 10.92
CA GLY A 72 -3.51 -4.56 10.76
C GLY A 72 -4.29 -5.67 10.05
N LEU A 73 -3.71 -6.29 9.01
CA LEU A 73 -4.27 -7.48 8.37
C LEU A 73 -4.31 -8.70 9.29
N LYS A 74 -3.27 -8.90 10.10
CA LYS A 74 -3.18 -10.04 11.03
C LYS A 74 -4.22 -9.93 12.15
N ASP A 75 -4.33 -8.76 12.76
CA ASP A 75 -5.17 -8.51 13.92
C ASP A 75 -6.57 -8.01 13.54
N ARG A 76 -6.86 -7.91 12.23
CA ARG A 76 -8.09 -7.31 11.67
C ARG A 76 -8.35 -5.90 12.19
N ASN A 77 -7.29 -5.17 12.52
CA ASN A 77 -7.38 -3.83 13.09
C ASN A 77 -7.37 -2.76 12.00
N GLU A 78 -8.56 -2.27 11.65
CA GLU A 78 -8.74 -1.24 10.62
C GLU A 78 -8.06 0.09 10.95
N TRP A 79 -7.93 0.45 12.23
CA TRP A 79 -7.36 1.72 12.66
C TRP A 79 -5.88 1.83 12.32
N ILE A 80 -5.16 0.71 12.35
CA ILE A 80 -3.73 0.65 11.99
C ILE A 80 -3.56 0.61 10.46
N MET A 81 -4.49 -0.04 9.75
CA MET A 81 -4.43 -0.15 8.28
C MET A 81 -4.63 1.19 7.58
N ILE A 82 -5.47 2.09 8.12
CA ILE A 82 -5.80 3.37 7.48
C ILE A 82 -4.55 4.26 7.31
N PRO A 83 -3.78 4.60 8.37
CA PRO A 83 -2.56 5.40 8.23
C PRO A 83 -1.56 4.78 7.26
N ALA A 84 -1.39 3.45 7.31
CA ALA A 84 -0.49 2.75 6.41
C ALA A 84 -0.91 2.88 4.94
N LEU A 85 -2.20 2.74 4.66
CA LEU A 85 -2.73 2.88 3.30
C LEU A 85 -2.62 4.33 2.80
N VAL A 86 -2.83 5.31 3.68
CA VAL A 86 -2.64 6.73 3.36
C VAL A 86 -1.18 7.02 2.99
N VAL A 87 -0.22 6.52 3.78
CA VAL A 87 1.21 6.69 3.51
C VAL A 87 1.62 6.03 2.20
N GLU A 88 1.09 4.85 1.91
CA GLU A 88 1.29 4.17 0.62
C GLU A 88 0.70 4.99 -0.56
N ILE A 89 -0.47 5.62 -0.42
CA ILE A 89 -1.02 6.51 -1.44
C ILE A 89 -0.11 7.72 -1.65
N LEU A 90 0.36 8.36 -0.58
CA LEU A 90 1.25 9.52 -0.64
C LEU A 90 2.57 9.18 -1.37
N LEU A 91 3.16 8.01 -1.11
CA LEU A 91 4.34 7.54 -1.84
C LEU A 91 4.10 7.52 -3.35
N ARG A 92 2.96 6.98 -3.79
CA ARG A 92 2.63 6.86 -5.21
C ARG A 92 2.36 8.22 -5.84
N ILE A 93 1.84 9.18 -5.08
CA ILE A 93 1.71 10.56 -5.56
C ILE A 93 3.10 11.16 -5.78
N VAL A 94 4.00 11.06 -4.79
CA VAL A 94 5.38 11.57 -4.88
C VAL A 94 6.15 10.89 -6.02
N ALA A 95 6.07 9.56 -6.12
CA ALA A 95 6.69 8.80 -7.21
C ALA A 95 6.15 9.23 -8.58
N GLY A 96 4.85 9.52 -8.69
CA GLY A 96 4.24 10.07 -9.90
C GLY A 96 4.83 11.42 -10.29
N PHE A 97 5.04 12.32 -9.33
CA PHE A 97 5.72 13.60 -9.57
C PHE A 97 7.17 13.40 -10.03
N ILE A 98 7.91 12.46 -9.45
CA ILE A 98 9.28 12.14 -9.87
C ILE A 98 9.30 11.63 -11.32
N VAL A 99 8.40 10.71 -11.67
CA VAL A 99 8.28 10.19 -13.05
C VAL A 99 7.93 11.31 -14.03
N MET A 100 6.99 12.19 -13.68
CA MET A 100 6.68 13.37 -14.51
C MET A 100 7.91 14.28 -14.66
N ALA A 101 8.65 14.54 -13.59
CA ALA A 101 9.87 15.35 -13.64
C ALA A 101 10.94 14.73 -14.54
N LEU A 102 11.12 13.40 -14.52
CA LEU A 102 12.02 12.69 -15.42
C LEU A 102 11.62 12.86 -16.89
N TRP A 103 10.32 12.75 -17.20
CA TRP A 103 9.82 13.03 -18.56
C TRP A 103 10.03 14.48 -18.97
N PHE A 104 9.79 15.44 -18.08
CA PHE A 104 10.10 16.86 -18.36
C PHE A 104 11.58 17.06 -18.62
N ALA A 105 12.47 16.48 -17.81
CA ALA A 105 13.91 16.55 -18.02
C ALA A 105 14.29 15.98 -19.40
N TYR A 106 13.73 14.83 -19.80
CA TYR A 106 13.95 14.26 -21.12
C TYR A 106 13.51 15.21 -22.26
N VAL A 107 12.31 15.79 -22.16
CA VAL A 107 11.80 16.73 -23.17
C VAL A 107 12.68 17.99 -23.24
N LEU A 108 13.04 18.57 -22.10
CA LEU A 108 13.91 19.75 -22.05
C LEU A 108 15.30 19.45 -22.63
N PHE A 109 15.82 18.24 -22.42
CA PHE A 109 17.07 17.79 -23.02
C PHE A 109 16.99 17.70 -24.55
N LEU A 110 15.87 17.23 -25.10
CA LEU A 110 15.66 17.18 -26.57
C LEU A 110 15.69 18.56 -27.23
N PHE A 111 15.31 19.61 -26.50
CA PHE A 111 15.37 21.00 -26.95
C PHE A 111 16.70 21.68 -26.60
N ASP A 112 17.69 20.95 -26.08
CA ASP A 112 18.98 21.47 -25.66
C ASP A 112 18.86 22.60 -24.61
N ILE A 113 17.77 22.58 -23.82
CA ILE A 113 17.51 23.56 -22.75
C ILE A 113 18.32 23.21 -21.50
N ILE A 114 18.56 21.91 -21.27
CA ILE A 114 19.34 21.41 -20.14
C ILE A 114 20.54 20.59 -20.65
N GLN A 115 21.68 20.74 -19.99
CA GLN A 115 22.85 19.92 -20.24
C GLN A 115 22.88 18.78 -19.22
N PHE A 116 22.88 17.54 -19.71
CA PHE A 116 22.94 16.34 -18.90
C PHE A 116 24.03 15.42 -19.43
N GLU A 117 24.93 15.00 -18.55
CA GLU A 117 25.97 14.03 -18.87
C GLU A 117 25.52 12.64 -18.44
N SER A 118 25.66 11.66 -19.34
CA SER A 118 25.30 10.28 -19.04
C SER A 118 26.27 9.72 -17.99
N PRO A 119 25.79 9.09 -16.91
CA PRO A 119 26.66 8.38 -15.96
C PRO A 119 27.20 7.05 -16.54
N LEU A 120 26.74 6.65 -17.72
CA LEU A 120 27.19 5.45 -18.43
C LEU A 120 27.93 5.87 -19.70
N ASP A 121 29.23 5.58 -19.75
CA ASP A 121 30.10 5.87 -20.91
C ASP A 121 29.62 5.20 -22.21
N SER A 122 28.85 4.12 -22.09
CA SER A 122 28.35 3.33 -23.23
C SER A 122 27.04 3.86 -23.84
N ALA A 123 26.36 4.80 -23.20
CA ALA A 123 25.06 5.29 -23.62
C ALA A 123 25.08 6.80 -23.87
N SER A 124 24.49 7.23 -25.00
CA SER A 124 24.27 8.65 -25.22
C SER A 124 23.31 9.23 -24.16
N PRO A 125 23.48 10.49 -23.71
CA PRO A 125 22.63 11.08 -22.68
C PRO A 125 21.13 11.02 -22.98
N SER A 126 20.74 11.18 -24.25
CA SER A 126 19.34 11.05 -24.70
C SER A 126 18.79 9.63 -24.53
N GLN A 127 19.59 8.62 -24.89
CA GLN A 127 19.21 7.21 -24.71
C GLN A 127 19.12 6.85 -23.23
N PHE A 128 20.05 7.33 -22.40
CA PHE A 128 20.02 7.12 -20.97
C PHE A 128 18.75 7.71 -20.34
N LEU A 129 18.46 9.00 -20.58
CA LEU A 129 17.28 9.67 -20.04
C LEU A 129 15.97 9.02 -20.53
N LEU A 130 15.90 8.63 -21.80
CA LEU A 130 14.74 7.91 -22.34
C LEU A 130 14.55 6.56 -21.64
N CYS A 131 15.61 5.75 -21.51
CA CYS A 131 15.56 4.45 -20.86
C CYS A 131 15.15 4.57 -19.39
N VAL A 132 15.71 5.52 -18.64
CA VAL A 132 15.35 5.77 -17.23
C VAL A 132 13.89 6.22 -17.12
N SER A 133 13.42 7.09 -18.02
CA SER A 133 12.02 7.55 -18.04
C SER A 133 11.05 6.42 -18.35
N LEU A 134 11.36 5.55 -19.31
CA LEU A 134 10.55 4.38 -19.63
C LEU A 134 10.53 3.37 -18.49
N LEU A 135 11.71 3.03 -17.94
CA LEU A 135 11.82 2.08 -16.83
C LEU A 135 11.08 2.58 -15.58
N SER A 136 11.26 3.85 -15.22
CA SER A 136 10.56 4.46 -14.09
C SER A 136 9.04 4.50 -14.30
N THR A 137 8.57 4.74 -15.53
CA THR A 137 7.13 4.67 -15.87
C THR A 137 6.58 3.26 -15.71
N LEU A 138 7.29 2.23 -16.17
CA LEU A 138 6.88 0.83 -16.01
C LEU A 138 6.84 0.42 -14.54
N LEU A 139 7.86 0.78 -13.77
CA LEU A 139 7.92 0.55 -12.32
C LEU A 139 6.77 1.28 -11.61
N TYR A 140 6.48 2.51 -12.01
CA TYR A 140 5.38 3.29 -11.45
C TYR A 140 4.02 2.67 -11.75
N ALA A 141 3.78 2.23 -12.99
CA ALA A 141 2.56 1.53 -13.36
C ALA A 141 2.37 0.24 -12.53
N LEU A 142 3.46 -0.49 -12.25
CA LEU A 142 3.45 -1.64 -11.36
C LEU A 142 3.12 -1.24 -9.91
N LEU A 143 3.72 -0.17 -9.39
CA LEU A 143 3.43 0.36 -8.05
C LEU A 143 1.97 0.79 -7.89
N ILE A 144 1.38 1.42 -8.91
CA ILE A 144 -0.05 1.76 -8.93
C ILE A 144 -0.91 0.49 -8.91
N ARG A 145 -0.58 -0.51 -9.73
CA ARG A 145 -1.32 -1.78 -9.73
C ARG A 145 -1.25 -2.50 -8.39
N LEU A 146 -0.12 -2.43 -7.69
CA LEU A 146 0.02 -2.98 -6.34
C LEU A 146 -0.86 -2.29 -5.30
N LEU A 147 -1.39 -1.09 -5.55
CA LEU A 147 -2.29 -0.41 -4.61
C LEU A 147 -3.66 -1.09 -4.51
N PHE A 148 -4.19 -1.61 -5.61
CA PHE A 148 -5.53 -2.19 -5.65
C PHE A 148 -5.70 -3.37 -4.67
N PRO A 149 -4.78 -4.36 -4.63
CA PRO A 149 -4.84 -5.41 -3.62
C PRO A 149 -4.85 -4.90 -2.18
N PHE A 150 -4.06 -3.86 -1.85
CA PHE A 150 -4.03 -3.29 -0.50
C PHE A 150 -5.36 -2.62 -0.17
N TYR A 151 -5.94 -1.88 -1.11
CA TYR A 151 -7.26 -1.30 -0.91
C TYR A 151 -8.36 -2.36 -0.72
N ASP A 152 -8.33 -3.42 -1.53
CA ASP A 152 -9.28 -4.53 -1.41
C ASP A 152 -9.12 -5.28 -0.08
N GLY A 153 -7.89 -5.46 0.39
CA GLY A 153 -7.57 -6.03 1.70
C GLY A 153 -8.17 -5.21 2.84
N TYR A 154 -7.97 -3.89 2.82
CA TYR A 154 -8.59 -2.99 3.78
C TYR A 154 -10.12 -3.05 3.73
N ARG A 155 -10.72 -2.94 2.54
CA ARG A 155 -12.17 -2.97 2.36
C ARG A 155 -12.78 -4.27 2.89
N HIS A 156 -12.07 -5.39 2.69
CA HIS A 156 -12.48 -6.68 3.21
C HIS A 156 -12.46 -6.73 4.74
N THR A 157 -11.35 -6.30 5.38
CA THR A 157 -11.25 -6.23 6.85
C THR A 157 -12.33 -5.35 7.45
N LYS A 158 -12.58 -4.18 6.85
CA LYS A 158 -13.66 -3.27 7.30
C LYS A 158 -15.03 -3.93 7.25
N LYS A 159 -15.37 -4.61 6.15
CA LYS A 159 -16.67 -5.31 6.01
C LYS A 159 -16.87 -6.39 7.09
N LEU A 160 -15.81 -7.13 7.43
CA LEU A 160 -15.86 -8.12 8.52
C LEU A 160 -16.09 -7.45 9.87
N ASN A 161 -15.33 -6.38 10.17
CA ASN A 161 -15.49 -5.65 11.42
C ASN A 161 -16.88 -5.02 11.56
N ASP A 162 -17.42 -4.46 10.48
CA ASP A 162 -18.77 -3.89 10.46
C ASP A 162 -19.84 -4.98 10.68
N TYR A 163 -19.67 -6.15 10.07
CA TYR A 163 -20.55 -7.30 10.28
C TYR A 163 -20.53 -7.77 11.75
N ASP A 164 -19.34 -7.93 12.34
CA ASP A 164 -19.18 -8.36 13.74
C ASP A 164 -19.80 -7.34 14.71
N ARG A 165 -19.66 -6.03 14.45
CA ARG A 165 -20.30 -4.97 15.24
C ARG A 165 -21.81 -5.05 15.18
N MET A 166 -22.39 -5.25 13.99
CA MET A 166 -23.84 -5.39 13.84
C MET A 166 -24.35 -6.63 14.59
N HIS A 167 -23.70 -7.78 14.45
CA HIS A 167 -24.14 -9.02 15.10
C HIS A 167 -24.04 -8.96 16.63
N ASN A 168 -22.95 -8.38 17.14
CA ASN A 168 -22.79 -8.17 18.59
C ASN A 168 -23.82 -7.19 19.14
N SER A 169 -24.16 -6.13 18.39
CA SER A 169 -25.20 -5.18 18.79
C SER A 169 -26.59 -5.82 18.89
N ILE A 170 -26.94 -6.69 17.94
CA ILE A 170 -28.21 -7.43 17.93
C ILE A 170 -28.26 -8.40 19.11
N THR A 171 -27.17 -9.13 19.36
CA THR A 171 -27.07 -10.10 20.47
C THR A 171 -27.25 -9.42 21.82
N MET A 172 -26.62 -8.25 22.01
CA MET A 172 -26.81 -7.45 23.23
C MET A 172 -28.28 -7.00 23.36
N GLN A 173 -28.90 -6.49 22.30
CA GLN A 173 -30.27 -6.01 22.33
C GLN A 173 -31.28 -7.11 22.68
N THR A 174 -31.11 -8.32 22.13
CA THR A 174 -31.95 -9.49 22.50
C THR A 174 -31.81 -9.89 23.96
N SER A 175 -30.61 -9.74 24.54
CA SER A 175 -30.33 -10.10 25.94
C SER A 175 -30.98 -9.13 26.94
N TYR A 176 -31.14 -7.85 26.56
CA TYR A 176 -31.84 -6.86 27.39
C TYR A 176 -33.38 -7.02 27.33
N THR A 177 -33.93 -7.43 26.19
CA THR A 177 -35.38 -7.66 26.04
C THR A 177 -35.89 -8.94 26.71
N SER A 178 -35.00 -9.90 27.04
CA SER A 178 -35.38 -11.14 27.72
C SER A 178 -35.35 -11.04 29.26
N ARG A 179 -35.07 -9.86 29.84
CA ARG A 179 -35.13 -9.69 31.29
C ARG A 179 -36.61 -9.58 31.70
N PRO A 180 -37.21 -10.59 32.36
CA PRO A 180 -38.60 -10.50 32.76
C PRO A 180 -38.73 -9.35 33.76
N THR A 181 -39.58 -8.38 33.46
CA THR A 181 -40.11 -7.47 34.46
C THR A 181 -41.02 -8.28 35.36
N SER A 182 -40.43 -8.91 36.38
CA SER A 182 -41.19 -9.43 37.52
C SER A 182 -41.75 -8.22 38.26
N VAL A 183 -43.04 -7.96 38.05
CA VAL A 183 -43.90 -7.18 38.93
C VAL A 183 -44.68 -8.17 39.78
#